data_AF-A0A9D7W2C4-F1
#
_entry.id   AF-A0A9D7W2C4-F1
#
_cell.length_a   1.000
_cell.length_b   1.000
_cell.length_c   1.000
_cell.angle_alpha   90.00
_cell.angle_beta   90.00
_cell.angle_gamma   90.00
#
_symmetry.space_group_name_H-M   'P 1'
#
loop_
_entity.id
_entity.type
_entity.pdbx_description
1 polymer ?
#
loop_
_entity_poly.entity_id
_entity_poly.type
_entity_poly.pdbx_seq_one_letter_code
_entity_poly.pdbx_strand_id
1 'polypeptide(L)'
;MKSLFKIPKPLGIAVIFSVFIYLLINLYLNRFEELFEGGYELGVLTSKICMSFITGYFFYVVVYQVKSEKDKQNLNDFLTERIDKIIGSYYSIHQELVEKNKVYTSAPPEKEEIESLLKLIETNELSKPEIYNGKLTSWTWFELFLTEKRKALEQINFLMTSHIIDSELLKILGKIVDSKHFFWIEESKKFGSNFKQFSIFSEYIYEYSLVINELVRYAYKNKLMKTSHLTHKELEFSKRIGRGEKISKNEIEEFLKKSETIN
;
A
#
# COMPACT_ATOMS: atom_id res chain seq x y z
N MET A 1 19.54 9.21 1.85
CA MET A 1 19.83 10.67 1.87
C MET A 1 19.23 11.49 0.72
N LYS A 2 18.79 10.92 -0.42
CA LYS A 2 18.30 11.72 -1.57
C LYS A 2 16.94 12.44 -1.40
N SER A 3 16.25 12.30 -0.25
CA SER A 3 14.90 12.87 -0.04
C SER A 3 14.84 14.10 0.86
N LEU A 4 15.89 14.39 1.65
CA LEU A 4 15.84 15.39 2.73
C LEU A 4 15.69 16.83 2.24
N PHE A 5 15.76 17.08 0.94
CA PHE A 5 15.78 18.43 0.38
C PHE A 5 14.85 18.62 -0.81
N LYS A 6 13.56 18.28 -0.65
CA LYS A 6 12.51 18.98 -1.43
C LYS A 6 12.21 20.33 -0.79
N ILE A 7 13.24 21.17 -0.66
CA ILE A 7 13.10 22.54 -0.18
C ILE A 7 12.48 23.38 -1.32
N PRO A 8 11.54 24.29 -1.03
CA PRO A 8 11.18 25.32 -2.00
C PRO A 8 12.44 26.09 -2.43
N LYS A 9 12.79 25.99 -3.71
CA LYS A 9 13.97 26.63 -4.33
C LYS A 9 14.25 28.07 -3.84
N PRO A 10 13.25 28.98 -3.74
CA PRO A 10 13.51 30.34 -3.27
C PRO A 10 14.06 30.42 -1.84
N LEU A 11 13.57 29.57 -0.93
CA LEU A 11 14.02 29.56 0.46
C LEU A 11 15.47 29.08 0.58
N GLY A 12 15.83 28.03 -0.17
CA GLY A 12 17.22 27.54 -0.22
C GLY A 12 18.20 28.59 -0.76
N ILE A 13 17.82 29.30 -1.82
CA ILE A 13 18.65 30.38 -2.40
C ILE A 13 18.85 31.52 -1.40
N ALA A 14 17.79 31.96 -0.72
CA ALA A 14 17.85 33.04 0.27
C ALA A 14 18.81 32.70 1.42
N VAL A 15 18.83 31.44 1.87
CA VAL A 15 19.73 30.98 2.95
C VAL A 15 21.17 30.89 2.46
N ILE A 16 21.42 30.35 1.26
CA ILE A 16 22.77 30.32 0.68
C ILE A 16 23.34 31.73 0.58
N PHE A 17 22.53 32.67 0.10
CA PHE A 17 22.92 34.07 0.01
C PHE A 17 23.16 34.70 1.39
N SER A 18 22.30 34.39 2.37
CA SER A 18 22.47 34.85 3.76
C SER A 18 23.74 34.30 4.40
N VAL A 19 24.07 33.03 4.17
CA VAL A 19 25.33 32.41 4.65
C VAL A 19 26.53 33.07 3.97
N PHE A 20 26.47 33.28 2.66
CA PHE A 20 27.54 33.93 1.92
C PHE A 20 27.81 35.35 2.42
N ILE A 21 26.76 36.17 2.57
CA ILE A 21 26.87 37.53 3.13
C ILE A 21 27.41 37.49 4.56
N TYR A 22 26.89 36.60 5.40
CA TYR A 22 27.34 36.47 6.78
C TYR A 22 28.84 36.14 6.86
N LEU A 23 29.32 35.22 6.03
CA LEU A 23 30.74 34.85 5.96
C LEU A 23 31.59 36.00 5.40
N LEU A 24 31.11 36.69 4.35
CA LEU A 24 31.79 37.84 3.76
C LEU A 24 31.99 38.95 4.79
N ILE A 25 30.94 39.30 5.54
CA ILE A 25 31.00 40.32 6.59
C ILE A 25 31.97 39.90 7.70
N ASN A 26 31.79 38.71 8.26
CA ASN A 26 32.54 38.29 9.46
C ASN A 26 34.00 37.90 9.19
N LEU A 27 34.31 37.31 8.03
CA LEU A 27 35.66 36.84 7.72
C LEU A 27 36.51 37.91 7.01
N TYR A 28 35.88 38.74 6.17
CA TYR A 28 36.60 39.66 5.30
C TYR A 28 36.39 41.12 5.70
N LEU A 29 35.15 41.62 5.68
CA LEU A 29 34.90 43.06 5.86
C LEU A 29 35.30 43.58 7.24
N ASN A 30 35.13 42.78 8.30
CA ASN A 30 35.52 43.17 9.66
C ASN A 30 37.05 43.38 9.85
N ARG A 31 37.88 43.06 8.86
CA ARG A 31 39.35 43.22 8.93
C ARG A 31 39.86 44.51 8.27
N PHE A 32 39.02 45.22 7.52
CA PHE A 32 39.40 46.45 6.83
C PHE A 32 38.92 47.69 7.61
N GLU A 33 39.61 48.82 7.39
CA GLU A 33 39.19 50.12 7.92
C GLU A 33 37.83 50.54 7.33
N GLU A 34 37.06 51.30 8.10
CA GLU A 34 35.71 51.72 7.72
C GLU A 34 35.75 52.60 6.47
N LEU A 35 35.02 52.18 5.43
CA LEU A 35 34.88 52.95 4.19
C LEU A 35 34.00 54.20 4.36
N PHE A 36 33.11 54.19 5.36
CA PHE A 36 32.23 55.31 5.70
C PHE A 36 31.80 55.20 7.17
N GLU A 37 31.47 56.34 7.77
CA GLU A 37 31.03 56.44 9.16
C GLU A 37 29.75 55.61 9.39
N GLY A 38 29.81 54.64 10.30
CA GLY A 38 28.69 53.72 10.59
C GLY A 38 28.65 52.43 9.76
N GLY A 39 29.64 52.18 8.89
CA GLY A 39 29.71 50.96 8.09
C GLY A 39 29.81 49.68 8.92
N TYR A 40 30.50 49.74 10.06
CA TYR A 40 30.58 48.63 11.02
C TYR A 40 29.21 48.26 11.60
N GLU A 41 28.42 49.25 12.03
CA GLU A 41 27.09 49.03 12.61
C GLU A 41 26.13 48.38 11.60
N LEU A 42 26.19 48.84 10.33
CA LEU A 42 25.40 48.25 9.24
C LEU A 42 25.81 46.81 8.96
N GLY A 43 27.11 46.51 9.01
CA GLY A 43 27.63 45.14 8.91
C GLY A 43 27.10 44.23 10.03
N VAL A 44 27.14 44.71 11.28
CA VAL A 44 26.59 44.00 12.44
C VAL A 44 25.09 43.76 12.28
N LEU A 45 24.30 44.76 11.91
CA LEU A 45 22.86 44.63 11.70
C LEU A 45 22.55 43.61 10.60
N THR A 46 23.23 43.71 9.46
CA THR A 46 23.07 42.79 8.33
C THR A 46 23.41 41.36 8.75
N SER A 47 24.49 41.16 9.51
CA SER A 47 24.88 39.85 10.02
C SER A 47 23.81 39.22 10.93
N LYS A 48 23.15 40.03 11.78
CA LYS A 48 22.05 39.58 12.65
C LYS A 48 20.83 39.17 11.85
N ILE A 49 20.52 39.91 10.78
CA ILE A 49 19.44 39.57 9.84
C ILE A 49 19.75 38.24 9.14
N CYS A 50 20.97 38.08 8.59
CA CYS A 50 21.39 36.84 7.96
C CYS A 50 21.33 35.65 8.93
N MET A 51 21.78 35.82 10.18
CA MET A 51 21.66 34.79 11.21
C MET A 51 20.20 34.45 11.52
N SER A 52 19.31 35.43 11.58
CA SER A 52 17.88 35.18 11.79
C SER A 52 17.26 34.35 10.66
N PHE A 53 17.64 34.62 9.40
CA PHE A 53 17.22 33.79 8.26
C PHE A 53 17.78 32.37 8.33
N ILE A 54 19.06 32.21 8.67
CA ILE A 54 19.71 30.90 8.84
C ILE A 54 19.00 30.11 9.94
N THR A 55 18.78 30.71 11.11
CA THR A 55 18.08 30.09 12.24
C THR A 55 16.64 29.72 11.88
N GLY A 56 15.89 30.62 11.24
CA GLY A 56 14.52 30.33 10.79
C GLY A 56 14.47 29.15 9.80
N TYR A 57 15.45 29.05 8.90
CA TYR A 57 15.59 27.91 8.00
C TYR A 57 15.91 26.61 8.74
N PHE A 58 16.82 26.63 9.71
CA PHE A 58 17.07 25.47 10.57
C PHE A 58 15.80 25.01 11.28
N PHE A 59 15.01 25.93 11.85
CA PHE A 59 13.73 25.60 12.45
C PHE A 59 12.76 25.01 11.44
N TYR A 60 12.64 25.57 10.23
CA TYR A 60 11.79 25.01 9.19
C TYR A 60 12.20 23.56 8.84
N VAL A 61 13.48 23.31 8.60
CA VAL A 61 13.96 21.96 8.23
C VAL A 61 13.76 20.98 9.39
N VAL A 62 14.18 21.33 10.60
CA VAL A 62 14.15 20.40 11.74
C VAL A 62 12.73 20.20 12.25
N VAL A 63 11.95 21.27 12.42
CA VAL A 63 10.63 21.18 13.06
C VAL A 63 9.56 20.77 12.06
N TYR A 64 9.58 21.33 10.85
CA TYR A 64 8.53 21.07 9.88
C TYR A 64 8.88 19.92 8.94
N GLN A 65 10.03 19.96 8.27
CA GLN A 65 10.36 18.96 7.24
C GLN A 65 10.56 17.57 7.84
N VAL A 66 11.39 17.43 8.88
CA VAL A 66 11.63 16.11 9.52
C VAL A 66 10.35 15.53 10.10
N LYS A 67 9.53 16.37 10.76
CA LYS A 67 8.24 15.94 11.30
C LYS A 67 7.28 15.52 10.19
N SER A 68 7.13 16.33 9.15
CA SER A 68 6.24 16.03 8.02
C SER A 68 6.65 14.77 7.28
N GLU A 69 7.96 14.53 7.07
CA GLU A 69 8.46 13.31 6.46
C GLU A 69 8.18 12.08 7.33
N LYS A 70 8.40 12.18 8.64
CA LYS A 70 8.11 11.09 9.58
C LYS A 70 6.60 10.81 9.66
N ASP A 71 5.77 11.83 9.75
CA ASP A 71 4.32 11.69 9.77
C ASP A 71 3.84 11.04 8.46
N LYS A 72 4.36 11.49 7.32
CA LYS A 72 4.07 10.88 6.01
C LYS A 72 4.49 9.40 5.94
N GLN A 73 5.66 9.05 6.46
CA GLN A 73 6.11 7.65 6.53
C GLN A 73 5.17 6.82 7.39
N ASN A 74 4.85 7.27 8.61
CA ASN A 74 3.94 6.57 9.50
C ASN A 74 2.54 6.40 8.89
N LEU A 75 2.03 7.43 8.21
CA LEU A 75 0.75 7.37 7.51
C LEU A 75 0.80 6.39 6.33
N ASN A 76 1.87 6.40 5.55
CA ASN A 76 2.05 5.47 4.44
C ASN A 76 2.18 4.02 4.93
N ASP A 77 2.90 3.79 6.02
CA ASP A 77 3.05 2.46 6.62
C ASP A 77 1.70 1.96 7.15
N PHE A 78 0.93 2.84 7.80
CA PHE A 78 -0.44 2.55 8.21
C PHE A 78 -1.33 2.19 7.01
N LEU A 79 -1.35 3.01 5.96
CA LEU A 79 -2.14 2.73 4.75
C LEU A 79 -1.72 1.41 4.09
N THR A 80 -0.41 1.19 3.94
CA THR A 80 0.18 -0.01 3.34
C THR A 80 -0.29 -1.26 4.07
N GLU A 81 -0.17 -1.30 5.39
CA GLU A 81 -0.57 -2.47 6.18
C GLU A 81 -2.06 -2.81 6.03
N ARG A 82 -2.92 -1.79 5.99
CA ARG A 82 -4.38 -1.99 5.87
C ARG A 82 -4.76 -2.43 4.46
N ILE A 83 -4.19 -1.79 3.43
CA ILE A 83 -4.42 -2.16 2.03
C ILE A 83 -3.94 -3.60 1.77
N ASP A 84 -2.74 -3.95 2.24
CA ASP A 84 -2.19 -5.30 2.12
C ASP A 84 -3.11 -6.34 2.78
N LYS A 85 -3.70 -6.02 3.94
CA LYS A 85 -4.66 -6.92 4.62
C LYS A 85 -5.97 -7.07 3.83
N ILE A 86 -6.47 -6.02 3.19
CA ILE A 86 -7.68 -6.09 2.34
C ILE A 86 -7.41 -6.97 1.12
N ILE A 87 -6.29 -6.71 0.43
CA ILE A 87 -5.82 -7.47 -0.72
C ILE A 87 -5.61 -8.94 -0.31
N GLY A 88 -4.91 -9.15 0.81
CA GLY A 88 -4.61 -10.45 1.39
C GLY A 88 -5.87 -11.27 1.66
N SER A 89 -6.96 -10.67 2.16
CA SER A 89 -8.20 -11.41 2.40
C SER A 89 -8.81 -12.04 1.15
N TYR A 90 -8.74 -11.38 0.00
CA TYR A 90 -9.14 -12.01 -1.26
C TYR A 90 -8.18 -13.13 -1.66
N TYR A 91 -6.88 -12.85 -1.65
CA TYR A 91 -5.88 -13.82 -2.08
C TYR A 91 -5.78 -15.04 -1.16
N SER A 92 -6.09 -14.91 0.14
CA SER A 92 -6.18 -16.06 1.05
C SER A 92 -7.25 -17.05 0.61
N ILE A 93 -8.46 -16.57 0.26
CA ILE A 93 -9.51 -17.45 -0.27
C ILE A 93 -9.05 -18.09 -1.59
N HIS A 94 -8.54 -17.26 -2.50
CA HIS A 94 -8.14 -17.71 -3.82
C HIS A 94 -7.01 -18.74 -3.77
N GLN A 95 -6.00 -18.51 -2.92
CA GLN A 95 -4.87 -19.41 -2.71
C GLN A 95 -5.33 -20.74 -2.11
N GLU A 96 -6.20 -20.73 -1.09
CA GLU A 96 -6.78 -21.96 -0.55
C GLU A 96 -7.55 -22.76 -1.61
N LEU A 97 -8.32 -22.10 -2.47
CA LEU A 97 -9.02 -22.76 -3.58
C LEU A 97 -8.04 -23.40 -4.57
N VAL A 98 -6.97 -22.68 -4.93
CA VAL A 98 -5.95 -23.16 -5.87
C VAL A 98 -5.17 -24.34 -5.26
N GLU A 99 -4.71 -24.23 -4.01
CA GLU A 99 -3.90 -25.25 -3.34
C GLU A 99 -4.70 -26.53 -3.07
N LYS A 100 -5.97 -26.41 -2.64
CA LYS A 100 -6.84 -27.57 -2.39
C LYS A 100 -7.15 -28.34 -3.66
N ASN A 101 -7.36 -27.63 -4.76
CA ASN A 101 -7.73 -28.25 -6.03
C ASN A 101 -6.52 -28.57 -6.93
N LYS A 102 -5.34 -28.02 -6.62
CA LYS A 102 -4.14 -28.05 -7.47
C LYS A 102 -4.41 -27.52 -8.89
N VAL A 103 -5.32 -26.56 -9.01
CA VAL A 103 -5.70 -25.91 -10.27
C VAL A 103 -5.32 -24.44 -10.18
N TYR A 104 -4.31 -24.05 -10.95
CA TYR A 104 -3.88 -22.66 -11.03
C TYR A 104 -4.77 -21.85 -11.97
N THR A 105 -4.80 -20.53 -11.77
CA THR A 105 -5.57 -19.56 -12.57
C THR A 105 -4.63 -18.51 -13.14
N SER A 106 -5.14 -17.68 -14.05
CA SER A 106 -4.49 -16.42 -14.43
C SER A 106 -4.53 -15.36 -13.31
N ALA A 107 -3.81 -14.25 -13.50
CA ALA A 107 -3.82 -13.08 -12.61
C ALA A 107 -4.04 -11.78 -13.43
N PRO A 108 -5.20 -11.10 -13.31
CA PRO A 108 -6.43 -11.53 -12.61
C PRO A 108 -6.99 -12.85 -13.17
N PRO A 109 -7.67 -13.67 -12.35
CA PRO A 109 -8.34 -14.87 -12.84
C PRO A 109 -9.51 -14.54 -13.77
N GLU A 110 -9.75 -15.40 -14.76
CA GLU A 110 -10.92 -15.33 -15.64
C GLU A 110 -12.18 -15.85 -14.92
N LYS A 111 -13.36 -15.48 -15.44
CA LYS A 111 -14.65 -15.85 -14.82
C LYS A 111 -14.82 -17.37 -14.80
N GLU A 112 -14.46 -18.02 -15.90
CA GLU A 112 -14.52 -19.46 -16.11
C GLU A 112 -13.57 -20.20 -15.16
N GLU A 113 -12.39 -19.63 -14.90
CA GLU A 113 -11.42 -20.17 -13.95
C GLU A 113 -12.00 -20.15 -12.52
N ILE A 114 -12.60 -19.04 -12.10
CA ILE A 114 -13.27 -18.93 -10.79
C ILE A 114 -14.42 -19.93 -10.69
N GLU A 115 -15.28 -20.00 -11.70
CA GLU A 115 -16.42 -20.93 -11.70
C GLU A 115 -15.95 -22.38 -11.59
N SER A 116 -14.88 -22.75 -12.31
CA SER A 116 -14.29 -24.09 -12.25
C SER A 116 -13.75 -24.42 -10.85
N LEU A 117 -13.04 -23.50 -10.21
CA LEU A 117 -12.53 -23.68 -8.85
C LEU A 117 -13.65 -23.86 -7.84
N LEU A 118 -14.72 -23.07 -7.95
CA LEU A 118 -15.85 -23.14 -7.04
C LEU A 118 -16.58 -24.48 -7.21
N LYS A 119 -16.84 -24.95 -8.44
CA LYS A 119 -17.49 -26.25 -8.67
C LYS A 119 -16.71 -27.43 -8.07
N LEU A 120 -15.38 -27.37 -8.06
CA LEU A 120 -14.55 -28.42 -7.46
C LEU A 120 -14.75 -28.53 -5.95
N ILE A 121 -14.95 -27.41 -5.24
CA ILE A 121 -15.21 -27.45 -3.79
C ILE A 121 -16.65 -27.86 -3.44
N GLU A 122 -17.63 -27.68 -4.34
CA GLU A 122 -19.01 -28.16 -4.12
C GLU A 122 -19.10 -29.68 -4.24
N THR A 123 -18.35 -30.24 -5.18
CA THR A 123 -18.41 -31.66 -5.54
C THR A 123 -17.53 -32.54 -4.66
N ASN A 124 -16.53 -31.97 -4.00
CA ASN A 124 -15.61 -32.70 -3.13
C ASN A 124 -15.88 -32.39 -1.65
N GLU A 125 -16.65 -33.26 -0.97
CA GLU A 125 -16.99 -33.09 0.45
C GLU A 125 -15.78 -33.15 1.41
N LEU A 126 -14.66 -33.73 0.95
CA LEU A 126 -13.40 -33.77 1.69
C LEU A 126 -12.55 -32.51 1.48
N SER A 127 -12.90 -31.66 0.50
CA SER A 127 -12.26 -30.37 0.27
C SER A 127 -12.72 -29.40 1.35
N LYS A 128 -11.95 -29.30 2.42
CA LYS A 128 -12.10 -28.28 3.47
C LYS A 128 -10.89 -27.36 3.46
N PRO A 129 -11.07 -26.06 3.72
CA PRO A 129 -9.94 -25.15 3.87
C PRO A 129 -9.02 -25.65 5.01
N GLU A 130 -7.72 -25.67 4.77
CA GLU A 130 -6.76 -26.29 5.70
C GLU A 130 -6.20 -25.29 6.70
N ILE A 131 -6.19 -23.99 6.38
CA ILE A 131 -5.35 -23.03 7.09
C ILE A 131 -6.16 -21.84 7.61
N TYR A 132 -6.13 -21.70 8.94
CA TYR A 132 -6.17 -20.41 9.60
C TYR A 132 -5.27 -20.45 10.85
N ASN A 133 -4.18 -19.67 10.86
CA ASN A 133 -3.24 -19.55 11.99
C ASN A 133 -2.63 -20.87 12.50
N GLY A 134 -2.32 -21.82 11.62
CA GLY A 134 -1.60 -23.05 11.98
C GLY A 134 -2.36 -24.01 12.90
N LYS A 135 -3.68 -23.81 13.09
CA LYS A 135 -4.54 -24.77 13.79
C LYS A 135 -5.44 -25.46 12.78
N LEU A 136 -5.30 -26.79 12.70
CA LEU A 136 -6.27 -27.68 12.06
C LEU A 136 -7.64 -27.40 12.67
N THR A 137 -8.50 -26.73 11.91
CA THR A 137 -9.87 -26.45 12.31
C THR A 137 -10.81 -26.95 11.23
N SER A 138 -11.96 -27.46 11.65
CA SER A 138 -12.98 -28.04 10.79
C SER A 138 -13.82 -26.98 10.07
N TRP A 139 -13.18 -25.94 9.55
CA TRP A 139 -13.88 -24.81 8.94
C TRP A 139 -14.57 -25.25 7.65
N THR A 140 -15.75 -24.69 7.44
CA THR A 140 -16.45 -24.74 6.16
C THR A 140 -15.90 -23.65 5.25
N TRP A 141 -16.01 -23.85 3.93
CA TRP A 141 -15.69 -22.78 2.97
C TRP A 141 -16.45 -21.50 3.28
N PHE A 142 -17.73 -21.61 3.66
CA PHE A 142 -18.54 -20.46 4.01
C PHE A 142 -17.97 -19.66 5.20
N GLU A 143 -17.49 -20.33 6.24
CA GLU A 143 -16.83 -19.67 7.39
C GLU A 143 -15.53 -18.95 6.99
N LEU A 144 -14.77 -19.52 6.03
CA LEU A 144 -13.60 -18.85 5.47
C LEU A 144 -14.00 -17.57 4.73
N PHE A 145 -14.96 -17.65 3.79
CA PHE A 145 -15.47 -16.46 3.07
C PHE A 145 -15.97 -15.39 4.04
N LEU A 146 -16.72 -15.79 5.08
CA LEU A 146 -17.24 -14.87 6.07
C LEU A 146 -16.14 -14.20 6.89
N THR A 147 -15.13 -14.97 7.30
CA THR A 147 -14.00 -14.46 8.08
C THR A 147 -13.18 -13.48 7.28
N GLU A 148 -12.85 -13.81 6.03
CA GLU A 148 -12.06 -12.94 5.16
C GLU A 148 -12.83 -11.67 4.76
N LYS A 149 -14.14 -11.76 4.52
CA LYS A 149 -15.00 -10.58 4.40
C LYS A 149 -14.90 -9.68 5.65
N ARG A 150 -15.03 -10.26 6.84
CA ARG A 150 -14.99 -9.50 8.10
C ARG A 150 -13.66 -8.79 8.30
N LYS A 151 -12.54 -9.48 8.03
CA LYS A 151 -11.19 -8.89 8.08
C LYS A 151 -11.07 -7.71 7.12
N ALA A 152 -11.47 -7.90 5.86
CA ALA A 152 -11.41 -6.84 4.86
C ALA A 152 -12.26 -5.63 5.30
N LEU A 153 -13.50 -5.85 5.74
CA LEU A 153 -14.38 -4.77 6.24
C LEU A 153 -13.79 -4.05 7.46
N GLU A 154 -13.19 -4.78 8.39
CA GLU A 154 -12.54 -4.17 9.55
C GLU A 154 -11.43 -3.19 9.11
N GLN A 155 -10.58 -3.60 8.16
CA GLN A 155 -9.54 -2.72 7.63
C GLN A 155 -10.11 -1.54 6.86
N ILE A 156 -11.16 -1.76 6.06
CA ILE A 156 -11.84 -0.68 5.31
C ILE A 156 -12.43 0.33 6.29
N ASN A 157 -13.09 -0.11 7.36
CA ASN A 157 -13.65 0.79 8.37
C ASN A 157 -12.57 1.63 9.06
N PHE A 158 -11.41 1.05 9.37
CA PHE A 158 -10.27 1.82 9.88
C PHE A 158 -9.79 2.88 8.88
N LEU A 159 -9.72 2.55 7.59
CA LEU A 159 -9.32 3.50 6.55
C LEU A 159 -10.36 4.61 6.36
N MET A 160 -11.64 4.27 6.31
CA MET A 160 -12.75 5.21 6.10
C MET A 160 -12.93 6.20 7.25
N THR A 161 -12.61 5.79 8.48
CA THR A 161 -12.62 6.68 9.65
C THR A 161 -11.37 7.54 9.77
N SER A 162 -10.29 7.15 9.10
CA SER A 162 -9.07 7.95 9.04
C SER A 162 -9.19 8.99 7.93
N HIS A 163 -9.08 10.29 8.25
CA HIS A 163 -9.09 11.38 7.25
C HIS A 163 -7.87 11.40 6.31
N ILE A 164 -7.21 10.25 6.14
CA ILE A 164 -5.92 10.05 5.46
C ILE A 164 -6.14 9.56 4.02
N ILE A 165 -7.32 9.03 3.71
CA ILE A 165 -7.64 8.46 2.40
C ILE A 165 -7.91 9.53 1.36
N ASP A 166 -7.37 9.36 0.16
CA ASP A 166 -7.72 10.19 -0.99
C ASP A 166 -9.01 9.70 -1.66
N SER A 167 -9.53 10.51 -2.59
CA SER A 167 -10.78 10.20 -3.30
C SER A 167 -10.68 8.98 -4.21
N GLU A 168 -9.49 8.66 -4.74
CA GLU A 168 -9.28 7.51 -5.62
C GLU A 168 -9.39 6.21 -4.80
N LEU A 169 -8.71 6.14 -3.65
CA LEU A 169 -8.82 5.03 -2.70
C LEU A 169 -10.23 4.90 -2.15
N LEU A 170 -10.85 6.00 -1.71
CA LEU A 170 -12.22 6.01 -1.19
C LEU A 170 -13.20 5.38 -2.18
N LYS A 171 -13.09 5.72 -3.47
CA LYS A 171 -13.92 5.15 -4.53
C LYS A 171 -13.71 3.63 -4.67
N ILE A 172 -12.47 3.16 -4.62
CA ILE A 172 -12.14 1.73 -4.72
C ILE A 172 -12.70 0.97 -3.50
N LEU A 173 -12.48 1.50 -2.28
CA LEU A 173 -13.00 0.89 -1.05
C LEU A 173 -14.53 0.85 -1.04
N GLY A 174 -15.20 1.92 -1.53
CA GLY A 174 -16.65 1.94 -1.70
C GLY A 174 -17.14 0.82 -2.62
N LYS A 175 -16.49 0.61 -3.78
CA LYS A 175 -16.82 -0.51 -4.68
C LYS A 175 -16.67 -1.89 -4.00
N ILE A 176 -15.69 -2.06 -3.11
CA ILE A 176 -15.51 -3.31 -2.37
C ILE A 176 -16.67 -3.52 -1.40
N VAL A 177 -17.01 -2.50 -0.61
CA VAL A 177 -18.11 -2.55 0.37
C VAL A 177 -19.44 -2.82 -0.31
N ASP A 178 -19.70 -2.15 -1.43
CA ASP A 178 -20.93 -2.26 -2.21
C ASP A 178 -20.93 -3.46 -3.17
N SER A 179 -19.91 -4.33 -3.11
CA SER A 179 -19.82 -5.48 -4.01
C SER A 179 -20.92 -6.51 -3.74
N LYS A 180 -21.46 -7.09 -4.82
CA LYS A 180 -22.42 -8.21 -4.72
C LYS A 180 -21.85 -9.40 -3.94
N HIS A 181 -20.53 -9.57 -3.98
CA HIS A 181 -19.82 -10.59 -3.20
C HIS A 181 -20.04 -10.42 -1.69
N PHE A 182 -19.84 -9.21 -1.17
CA PHE A 182 -20.02 -8.92 0.25
C PHE A 182 -21.49 -9.01 0.66
N PHE A 183 -22.38 -8.49 -0.18
CA PHE A 183 -23.83 -8.60 0.03
C PHE A 183 -24.26 -10.06 0.15
N TRP A 184 -23.87 -10.90 -0.82
CA TRP A 184 -24.32 -12.28 -0.87
C TRP A 184 -23.75 -13.14 0.26
N ILE A 185 -22.49 -12.94 0.66
CA ILE A 185 -21.94 -13.62 1.86
C ILE A 185 -22.78 -13.31 3.11
N GLU A 186 -23.31 -12.08 3.24
CA GLU A 186 -24.18 -11.73 4.38
C GLU A 186 -25.51 -12.45 4.32
N GLU A 187 -26.17 -12.39 3.17
CA GLU A 187 -27.48 -13.01 2.96
C GLU A 187 -27.41 -14.53 3.16
N SER A 188 -26.31 -15.14 2.78
CA SER A 188 -26.13 -16.58 2.89
C SER A 188 -25.96 -17.10 4.30
N LYS A 189 -25.71 -16.22 5.28
CA LYS A 189 -25.75 -16.62 6.69
C LYS A 189 -27.10 -17.21 7.08
N LYS A 190 -28.18 -16.78 6.42
CA LYS A 190 -29.55 -17.27 6.65
C LYS A 190 -29.71 -18.75 6.25
N PHE A 191 -28.88 -19.24 5.33
CA PHE A 191 -28.88 -20.65 4.91
C PHE A 191 -28.04 -21.57 5.83
N GLY A 192 -27.33 -21.00 6.81
CA GLY A 192 -26.46 -21.72 7.73
C GLY A 192 -25.07 -22.06 7.16
N SER A 193 -24.21 -22.64 7.98
CA SER A 193 -22.82 -22.97 7.63
C SER A 193 -22.67 -24.09 6.58
N ASN A 194 -23.75 -24.81 6.28
CA ASN A 194 -23.76 -25.94 5.34
C ASN A 194 -24.05 -25.53 3.89
N PHE A 195 -23.95 -24.24 3.55
CA PHE A 195 -24.12 -23.80 2.18
C PHE A 195 -23.01 -24.39 1.27
N LYS A 196 -23.40 -25.09 0.20
CA LYS A 196 -22.48 -25.81 -0.69
C LYS A 196 -22.47 -25.33 -2.15
N GLN A 197 -23.38 -24.44 -2.56
CA GLN A 197 -23.56 -24.06 -3.96
C GLN A 197 -22.85 -22.74 -4.34
N PHE A 198 -21.55 -22.63 -4.08
CA PHE A 198 -20.74 -21.43 -4.33
C PHE A 198 -20.61 -20.99 -5.80
N SER A 199 -20.70 -21.92 -6.75
CA SER A 199 -20.53 -21.69 -8.19
C SER A 199 -21.58 -20.75 -8.77
N ILE A 200 -22.76 -20.67 -8.15
CA ILE A 200 -23.83 -19.72 -8.50
C ILE A 200 -23.37 -18.26 -8.33
N PHE A 201 -22.31 -18.02 -7.54
CA PHE A 201 -21.75 -16.69 -7.23
C PHE A 201 -20.38 -16.46 -7.85
N SER A 202 -19.99 -17.28 -8.82
CA SER A 202 -18.73 -17.12 -9.55
C SER A 202 -18.59 -15.72 -10.14
N GLU A 203 -19.68 -15.17 -10.70
CA GLU A 203 -19.73 -13.82 -11.23
C GLU A 203 -19.45 -12.76 -10.16
N TYR A 204 -19.96 -12.92 -8.94
CA TYR A 204 -19.74 -11.95 -7.87
C TYR A 204 -18.29 -11.99 -7.37
N ILE A 205 -17.70 -13.18 -7.28
CA ILE A 205 -16.30 -13.36 -6.91
C ILE A 205 -15.38 -12.82 -8.02
N TYR A 206 -15.75 -12.99 -9.29
CA TYR A 206 -15.06 -12.41 -10.43
C TYR A 206 -15.12 -10.87 -10.42
N GLU A 207 -16.31 -10.28 -10.27
CA GLU A 207 -16.44 -8.82 -10.14
C GLU A 207 -15.59 -8.29 -8.97
N TYR A 208 -15.59 -8.99 -7.83
CA TYR A 208 -14.77 -8.65 -6.68
C TYR A 208 -13.26 -8.74 -6.97
N SER A 209 -12.80 -9.77 -7.69
CA SER A 209 -11.39 -9.91 -8.06
C SER A 209 -10.90 -8.74 -8.93
N LEU A 210 -11.76 -8.24 -9.83
CA LEU A 210 -11.43 -7.07 -10.66
C LEU A 210 -11.24 -5.82 -9.80
N VAL A 211 -12.10 -5.59 -8.81
CA VAL A 211 -11.97 -4.46 -7.88
C VAL A 211 -10.72 -4.60 -7.00
N ILE A 212 -10.39 -5.81 -6.54
CA ILE A 212 -9.14 -6.05 -5.79
C ILE A 212 -7.91 -5.76 -6.67
N ASN A 213 -7.93 -6.12 -7.94
CA ASN A 213 -6.86 -5.76 -8.86
C ASN A 213 -6.77 -4.24 -9.11
N GLU A 214 -7.89 -3.52 -9.11
CA GLU A 214 -7.89 -2.05 -9.10
C GLU A 214 -7.17 -1.51 -7.84
N LEU A 215 -7.43 -2.10 -6.67
CA LEU A 215 -6.75 -1.75 -5.41
C LEU A 215 -5.25 -2.05 -5.45
N VAL A 216 -4.83 -3.20 -6.01
CA VAL A 216 -3.42 -3.56 -6.19
C VAL A 216 -2.69 -2.54 -7.08
N ARG A 217 -3.33 -2.13 -8.18
CA ARG A 217 -2.77 -1.10 -9.08
C ARG A 217 -2.64 0.25 -8.39
N TYR A 218 -3.65 0.65 -7.62
CA TYR A 218 -3.60 1.86 -6.80
C TYR A 218 -2.44 1.78 -5.78
N ALA A 219 -2.30 0.66 -5.08
CA ALA A 219 -1.24 0.44 -4.11
C ALA A 219 0.15 0.52 -4.77
N TYR A 220 0.32 -0.10 -5.94
CA TYR A 220 1.55 -0.02 -6.71
C TYR A 220 1.92 1.42 -7.10
N LYS A 221 0.98 2.13 -7.73
CA LYS A 221 1.14 3.51 -8.21
C LYS A 221 1.56 4.45 -7.07
N ASN A 222 0.99 4.26 -5.87
CA ASN A 222 1.25 5.09 -4.71
C ASN A 222 2.37 4.57 -3.79
N LYS A 223 3.07 3.49 -4.17
CA LYS A 223 4.13 2.85 -3.37
C LYS A 223 3.66 2.39 -1.99
N LEU A 224 2.44 1.85 -1.94
CA LEU A 224 1.76 1.32 -0.76
C LEU A 224 1.65 -0.21 -0.78
N MET A 225 2.54 -0.91 -1.51
CA MET A 225 2.63 -2.38 -1.45
C MET A 225 3.79 -2.79 -0.55
N LYS A 226 3.58 -3.71 0.40
CA LYS A 226 4.71 -4.38 1.05
C LYS A 226 5.44 -5.26 0.05
N THR A 227 6.72 -4.99 -0.10
CA THR A 227 7.63 -5.83 -0.88
C THR A 227 8.67 -6.52 -0.01
N SER A 228 8.66 -6.27 1.30
CA SER A 228 9.75 -6.65 2.22
C SER A 228 9.85 -8.16 2.49
N HIS A 229 8.77 -8.91 2.25
CA HIS A 229 8.69 -10.35 2.49
C HIS A 229 8.66 -11.17 1.19
N LEU A 230 8.65 -10.51 0.03
CA LEU A 230 8.58 -11.17 -1.27
C LEU A 230 9.98 -11.52 -1.77
N THR A 231 10.14 -12.73 -2.30
CA THR A 231 11.30 -13.12 -3.11
C THR A 231 11.42 -12.23 -4.35
N HIS A 232 12.60 -12.20 -4.98
CA HIS A 232 12.82 -11.37 -6.18
C HIS A 232 11.80 -11.65 -7.29
N LYS A 233 11.42 -12.92 -7.49
CA LYS A 233 10.47 -13.31 -8.53
C LYS A 233 9.03 -12.99 -8.15
N GLU A 234 8.62 -13.21 -6.90
CA GLU A 234 7.30 -12.77 -6.42
C GLU A 234 7.16 -11.25 -6.52
N LEU A 235 8.22 -10.52 -6.22
CA LEU A 235 8.27 -9.07 -6.38
C LEU A 235 8.10 -8.66 -7.85
N GLU A 236 8.71 -9.38 -8.79
CA GLU A 236 8.53 -9.15 -10.22
C GLU A 236 7.08 -9.42 -10.65
N PHE A 237 6.50 -10.51 -10.18
CA PHE A 237 5.10 -10.88 -10.43
C PHE A 237 4.13 -9.81 -9.91
N SER A 238 4.30 -9.38 -8.66
CA SER A 238 3.51 -8.30 -8.05
C SER A 238 3.67 -6.98 -8.79
N LYS A 239 4.87 -6.67 -9.30
CA LYS A 239 5.09 -5.48 -10.14
C LYS A 239 4.32 -5.56 -11.46
N ARG A 240 4.29 -6.72 -12.13
CA ARG A 240 3.53 -6.93 -13.37
C ARG A 240 2.03 -6.75 -13.14
N ILE A 241 1.48 -7.38 -12.08
CA ILE A 241 0.07 -7.18 -11.69
C ILE A 241 -0.21 -5.71 -11.37
N GLY A 242 0.66 -5.05 -10.60
CA GLY A 242 0.55 -3.63 -10.26
C GLY A 242 0.56 -2.69 -11.46
N ARG A 243 1.21 -3.08 -12.57
CA ARG A 243 1.15 -2.38 -13.87
C ARG A 243 -0.09 -2.70 -14.68
N GLY A 244 -0.88 -3.69 -14.25
CA GLY A 244 -2.05 -4.17 -14.95
C GLY A 244 -1.75 -5.15 -16.08
N GLU A 245 -0.55 -5.74 -16.10
CA GLU A 245 -0.24 -6.83 -17.02
C GLU A 245 -1.06 -8.06 -16.65
N LYS A 246 -1.68 -8.70 -17.65
CA LYS A 246 -2.34 -9.99 -17.46
C LYS A 246 -1.27 -11.08 -17.48
N ILE A 247 -1.31 -11.96 -16.49
CA ILE A 247 -0.36 -13.06 -16.41
C ILE A 247 -1.12 -14.36 -16.65
N SER A 248 -0.66 -15.11 -17.65
CA SER A 248 -1.34 -16.34 -18.07
C SER A 248 -1.21 -17.44 -17.00
N LYS A 249 -2.18 -18.36 -17.00
CA LYS A 249 -2.15 -19.55 -16.16
C LYS A 249 -0.86 -20.36 -16.33
N ASN A 250 -0.41 -20.56 -17.58
CA ASN A 250 0.80 -21.32 -17.88
C ASN A 250 2.07 -20.67 -17.29
N GLU A 251 2.17 -19.33 -17.32
CA GLU A 251 3.27 -18.60 -16.68
C GLU A 251 3.30 -18.82 -15.16
N ILE A 252 2.13 -18.84 -14.51
CA ILE A 252 2.00 -19.10 -13.07
C ILE A 252 2.41 -20.54 -12.74
N GLU A 253 1.98 -21.51 -13.54
CA GLU A 253 2.36 -22.92 -13.37
C GLU A 253 3.86 -23.14 -13.52
N GLU A 254 4.49 -22.53 -14.53
CA GLU A 254 5.93 -22.59 -14.71
C GLU A 254 6.68 -21.93 -13.54
N PHE A 255 6.14 -20.83 -13.02
CA PHE A 255 6.71 -20.14 -11.89
C PHE A 255 6.75 -21.03 -10.64
N LEU A 256 5.64 -21.71 -10.34
CA LEU A 256 5.50 -22.55 -9.15
C LEU A 256 6.30 -23.86 -9.23
N LYS A 257 6.36 -24.49 -10.40
CA LYS A 257 7.23 -25.67 -10.62
C LYS A 257 8.71 -25.34 -10.39
N LYS A 258 9.14 -24.12 -10.72
CA LYS A 258 10.51 -23.65 -10.49
C LYS A 258 10.79 -23.29 -9.02
N SER A 259 9.78 -23.00 -8.20
CA SER A 259 9.99 -22.78 -6.76
C SER A 259 10.06 -24.09 -5.96
N GLU A 260 9.33 -25.12 -6.38
CA GLU A 260 9.35 -26.44 -5.72
C GLU A 260 10.69 -27.19 -5.91
N THR A 261 11.44 -26.88 -6.98
CA THR A 261 12.73 -27.52 -7.28
C THR A 261 13.92 -26.92 -6.52
N ILE A 262 13.71 -25.85 -5.75
CA ILE A 262 14.77 -25.13 -5.01
C ILE A 262 14.71 -25.42 -3.50
N ASN A 263 13.67 -26.11 -3.02
CA ASN A 263 13.54 -26.60 -1.65
C ASN A 263 13.82 -28.11 -1.56
#